data_AF-A0A257H6D3-F1
#
_entry.id   AF-A0A257H6D3-F1
#
_cell.length_a   1.000
_cell.length_b   1.000
_cell.length_c   1.000
_cell.angle_alpha   90.00
_cell.angle_beta   90.00
_cell.angle_gamma   90.00
#
_symmetry.space_group_name_H-M   'P 1'
#
loop_
_entity.id
_entity.type
_entity.pdbx_description
1 polymer ?
#
loop_
_entity_poly.entity_id
_entity_poly.type
_entity_poly.pdbx_seq_one_letter_code
_entity_poly.pdbx_strand_id
1 'polypeptide(L)' 'MVGPLLPDGGVRCICFHDRQIAVIVAAKSMTLPHGSEIRVAHIPSGDVIFRTASFDQAALAPE' A
#
# COMPACT_ATOMS: atom_id res chain seq x y z
N MET A 1 -15.51 11.91 9.12
CA MET A 1 -15.09 12.19 7.73
C MET A 1 -14.39 10.95 7.21
N VAL A 2 -15.01 10.23 6.27
CA VAL A 2 -14.42 9.11 5.53
C VAL A 2 -14.11 9.63 4.13
N GLY A 3 -12.85 9.94 3.85
CA GLY A 3 -12.39 10.26 2.51
C GLY A 3 -12.10 8.98 1.71
N PRO A 4 -12.19 9.00 0.37
CA PRO A 4 -11.98 7.82 -0.50
C PRO A 4 -10.56 7.25 -0.48
N LEU A 5 -9.64 7.92 0.23
CA LEU A 5 -8.23 7.50 0.40
C LEU A 5 -7.92 7.11 1.84
N LEU A 6 -8.92 7.18 2.74
CA LEU A 6 -8.73 6.73 4.11
C LEU A 6 -8.84 5.20 4.14
N PRO A 7 -7.96 4.53 4.92
CA PRO A 7 -7.99 3.09 5.08
C PRO A 7 -9.40 2.62 5.45
N ASP A 8 -9.90 1.62 4.71
CA ASP A 8 -11.07 0.86 5.11
C ASP A 8 -10.77 0.22 6.47
N GLY A 9 -11.81 -0.02 7.28
CA GLY A 9 -11.65 -0.58 8.63
C GLY A 9 -10.87 -1.89 8.60
N GLY A 10 -9.60 -1.84 9.04
CA GLY A 10 -8.66 -2.97 8.99
C GLY A 10 -7.32 -2.66 8.28
N VAL A 11 -7.22 -1.57 7.52
CA VAL A 11 -5.99 -1.20 6.83
C VAL A 11 -5.09 -0.33 7.72
N ARG A 12 -3.82 -0.73 7.87
CA ARG A 12 -2.81 0.04 8.61
C ARG A 12 -2.33 1.21 7.76
N CYS A 13 -2.69 2.43 8.14
CA CYS A 13 -2.20 3.65 7.50
C CYS A 13 -1.08 4.28 8.33
N ILE A 14 0.02 4.64 7.65
CA ILE A 14 1.17 5.32 8.25
C ILE A 14 1.44 6.56 7.42
N CYS A 15 1.44 7.73 8.06
CA CYS A 15 1.68 9.01 7.41
C CYS A 15 3.14 9.42 7.57
N PHE A 16 3.77 9.84 6.47
CA PHE A 16 5.12 10.38 6.45
C PHE A 16 5.10 11.80 5.88
N HIS A 17 5.94 12.68 6.43
CA HIS A 17 6.13 14.02 5.88
C HIS A 17 7.05 14.01 4.65
N ASP A 18 7.99 13.05 4.60
CA ASP A 18 8.93 12.91 3.50
C ASP A 18 8.50 11.83 2.50
N ARG A 19 8.50 12.20 1.22
CA ARG A 19 8.10 11.34 0.11
C ARG A 19 9.05 10.15 -0.06
N GLN A 20 10.35 10.35 0.07
CA GLN A 20 11.35 9.29 -0.15
C GLN A 20 11.24 8.24 0.95
N ILE A 21 11.08 8.69 2.21
CA ILE A 21 10.87 7.79 3.35
C ILE A 21 9.61 6.94 3.15
N ALA A 22 8.50 7.55 2.74
CA ALA A 22 7.25 6.82 2.49
C ALA A 22 7.43 5.69 1.46
N VAL A 23 8.16 5.97 0.37
CA VAL A 23 8.46 4.98 -0.68
C VAL A 23 9.40 3.89 -0.18
N ILE A 24 10.47 4.25 0.54
CA ILE A 24 11.43 3.27 1.08
C ILE A 24 10.72 2.31 2.06
N VAL A 25 9.90 2.86 2.95
CA VAL A 25 9.11 2.05 3.90
C VAL A 25 8.15 1.15 3.16
N ALA A 26 7.41 1.67 2.17
CA ALA A 26 6.50 0.85 1.38
C ALA A 26 7.21 -0.27 0.62
N ALA A 27 8.37 0.00 0.02
CA ALA A 27 9.15 -0.98 -0.73
C ALA A 27 9.81 -2.04 0.17
N LYS A 28 10.15 -1.70 1.42
CA LYS A 28 10.74 -2.62 2.41
C LYS A 28 9.70 -3.35 3.25
N SER A 29 8.46 -2.87 3.27
CA SER A 29 7.41 -3.45 4.07
C SER A 29 6.89 -4.72 3.42
N MET A 30 6.63 -5.73 4.25
CA MET A 30 5.95 -6.95 3.85
C MET A 30 4.56 -6.94 4.47
N THR A 31 3.57 -7.41 3.72
CA THR A 31 2.23 -7.64 4.25
C THR A 31 2.12 -9.05 4.79
N LEU A 32 1.25 -9.22 5.80
CA LEU A 32 0.80 -10.52 6.26
C LEU A 32 -0.73 -10.51 6.14
N PRO A 33 -1.33 -11.37 5.29
CA PRO A 33 -0.69 -12.39 4.45
C PRO A 33 0.23 -11.80 3.37
N HIS A 34 1.25 -12.57 2.98
CA HIS A 34 2.18 -12.18 1.93
C HIS A 34 1.44 -11.97 0.59
N GLY A 35 1.88 -10.98 -0.19
CA GLY A 35 1.32 -10.68 -1.52
C GLY A 35 0.22 -9.61 -1.55
N SER A 36 -0.15 -9.03 -0.40
CA SER A 36 -1.08 -7.91 -0.38
C SER A 36 -0.43 -6.62 -0.87
N GLU A 37 -1.24 -5.77 -1.48
CA GLU A 37 -0.80 -4.53 -2.08
C GLU A 37 -0.46 -3.46 -1.02
N ILE A 38 0.67 -2.78 -1.23
CA ILE A 38 1.09 -1.59 -0.49
C ILE A 38 1.07 -0.41 -1.45
N ARG A 39 0.38 0.66 -1.05
CA ARG A 39 0.22 1.90 -1.84
C ARG A 39 0.77 3.07 -1.05
N VAL A 40 1.46 3.99 -1.73
CA VAL A 40 1.84 5.29 -1.19
C VAL A 40 1.07 6.35 -1.96
N ALA A 41 0.28 7.14 -1.23
CA ALA A 41 -0.47 8.25 -1.79
C ALA A 41 0.04 9.60 -1.25
N HIS A 42 0.11 10.60 -2.13
CA HIS A 42 0.33 11.97 -1.72
C HIS A 42 -1.00 12.56 -1.21
N ILE A 43 -1.14 12.71 0.11
CA ILE A 43 -2.39 13.10 0.76
C ILE A 43 -3.06 14.35 0.15
N PRO A 44 -2.38 15.48 -0.10
CA PRO A 44 -3.06 16.68 -0.58
C PRO A 44 -3.44 16.60 -2.06
N SER A 45 -2.73 15.82 -2.90
CA SER A 45 -3.08 15.65 -4.33
C SER A 45 -4.01 14.46 -4.57
N GLY A 46 -3.97 13.45 -3.70
CA GLY A 46 -4.67 12.18 -3.87
C GLY A 46 -4.00 11.18 -4.81
N ASP A 47 -2.89 11.56 -5.45
CA ASP A 47 -2.15 10.69 -6.38
C ASP A 47 -1.41 9.56 -5.67
N VAL A 48 -1.47 8.37 -6.26
CA VAL A 48 -0.66 7.21 -5.84
C VAL A 48 0.71 7.29 -6.52
N ILE A 49 1.75 7.51 -5.74
CA ILE A 49 3.12 7.69 -6.21
C ILE A 49 3.93 6.38 -6.23
N PHE A 50 3.48 5.36 -5.51
CA PHE A 50 4.11 4.06 -5.46
C PHE A 50 3.08 2.97 -5.19
N ARG A 51 3.25 1.82 -5.84
CA ARG A 51 2.42 0.62 -5.69
C ARG A 51 3.34 -0.59 -5.77
N THR A 52 3.29 -1.47 -4.77
CA THR A 52 3.96 -2.77 -4.90
C THR A 52 3.18 -3.67 -5.86
N ALA A 53 3.86 -4.52 -6.61
CA ALA A 53 3.19 -5.57 -7.36
C ALA A 53 2.57 -6.55 -6.37
N SER A 54 1.26 -6.71 -6.39
CA SER A 54 0.58 -7.77 -5.67
C SER A 54 1.14 -9.09 -6.20
N PHE A 55 1.68 -9.93 -5.31
CA PHE A 55 1.98 -11.30 -5.68
C PHE A 55 0.63 -12.00 -5.74
N ASP A 56 0.05 -12.08 -6.93
CA ASP A 56 -1.19 -12.81 -7.16
C ASP A 56 -0.90 -14.31 -7.01
N GLN A 57 -0.92 -14.79 -5.76
CA GLN A 57 -0.81 -16.23 -5.47
C GLN A 57 -2.05 -16.98 -5.97
N ALA A 58 -3.12 -16.29 -6.38
CA ALA A 58 -4.32 -16.90 -6.96
C ALA A 58 -4.09 -17.42 -8.40
N ALA A 59 -3.09 -16.91 -9.13
CA ALA A 59 -2.70 -17.42 -10.45
C ALA A 59 -1.73 -18.62 -10.40
N LEU A 60 -1.28 -19.05 -9.22
CA LEU A 60 -0.36 -20.18 -9.04
C LEU A 60 -0.98 -21.29 -8.15
N ALA A 61 -2.23 -21.63 -8.40
CA ALA A 61 -2.72 -22.98 -8.12
C ALA A 61 -2.51 -23.83 -9.38
N PRO A 62 -1.55 -24.77 -9.43
CA PRO A 62 -1.76 -25.95 -10.25
C PRO A 62 -2.83 -26.78 -9.54
N GLU A 63 -3.90 -27.14 -10.25
CA GLU A 63 -4.56 -28.47 -10.31
C GLU A 63 -5.78 -28.38 -11.25
#